data_AF-A0A2X0Y824-F1
#
_entry.id   AF-A0A2X0Y824-F1
#
_cell.length_a   1.000
_cell.length_b   1.000
_cell.length_c   1.000
_cell.angle_alpha   90.00
_cell.angle_beta   90.00
_cell.angle_gamma   90.00
#
_symmetry.space_group_name_H-M   'P 1'
#
loop_
_entity.id
_entity.type
_entity.pdbx_description
1 polymer ?
#
loop_
_entity_poly.entity_id
_entity_poly.type
_entity_poly.pdbx_seq_one_letter_code
_entity_poly.pdbx_strand_id
1 'polypeptide(L)'
;MITMTKKPYTSENYFEVAMTSRQQLDYRILIASPTDEPPADGYTVIYALDGDALFPTLAEAVKLQTRKPKGYDPILVIGIGYPSKEPFDMERRCLDFTLPVTKEHLPPRPDGTPWPPNGKANEFLDFIEHELMPAIAKEWPINKKKQAIVGHSLGGLFTLYALCAKPHLFSHIVAGSPSVWWADNAVLKVIDRCFDDWNGQHAINLLLTIGANELPDMLEGADLAAERLKRLSDQNIHTNYVKFDEEDHVSVLPCMLGRLPRFLDSNSRK
;
A
#
# COMPACT_ATOMS: atom_id res chain seq x y z
N MET A 1 -13.60 -0.87 48.29
CA MET A 1 -12.64 -0.09 47.49
C MET A 1 -12.47 -0.79 46.16
N ILE A 2 -12.60 -0.08 45.05
CA ILE A 2 -12.36 -0.64 43.71
C ILE A 2 -10.87 -0.41 43.39
N THR A 3 -10.14 -1.47 43.06
CA THR A 3 -8.74 -1.40 42.63
C THR A 3 -8.69 -1.47 41.11
N MET A 4 -8.14 -0.45 40.47
CA MET A 4 -7.88 -0.45 39.03
C MET A 4 -6.38 -0.66 38.77
N THR A 5 -6.03 -1.58 37.88
CA THR A 5 -4.63 -1.85 37.48
C THR A 5 -4.51 -1.63 35.98
N LYS A 6 -3.53 -0.81 35.58
CA LYS A 6 -3.22 -0.56 34.16
C LYS A 6 -2.33 -1.69 33.64
N LYS A 7 -2.68 -2.27 32.49
CA LYS A 7 -1.84 -3.20 31.73
C LYS A 7 -1.78 -2.71 30.27
N PRO A 8 -0.60 -2.74 29.63
CA PRO A 8 -0.50 -2.47 28.20
C PRO A 8 -1.36 -3.46 27.40
N TYR A 9 -1.95 -2.99 26.31
CA TYR A 9 -2.61 -3.86 25.34
C TYR A 9 -1.56 -4.41 24.38
N THR A 10 -1.30 -5.71 24.43
CA THR A 10 -0.35 -6.41 23.56
C THR A 10 -1.06 -7.59 22.91
N SER A 11 -1.02 -7.66 21.58
CA SER A 11 -1.52 -8.82 20.83
C SER A 11 -0.39 -9.83 20.66
N GLU A 12 -0.64 -11.11 20.95
CA GLU A 12 0.40 -12.15 20.97
C GLU A 12 1.04 -12.42 19.60
N ASN A 13 0.36 -12.06 18.51
CA ASN A 13 0.80 -12.30 17.13
C ASN A 13 1.21 -11.02 16.39
N TYR A 14 1.51 -9.95 17.14
CA TYR A 14 1.88 -8.65 16.58
C TYR A 14 3.31 -8.33 17.00
N PHE A 15 4.18 -8.06 16.02
CA PHE A 15 5.61 -7.88 16.23
C PHE A 15 6.10 -6.56 15.62
N GLU A 16 7.16 -6.02 16.21
CA GLU A 16 7.95 -4.94 15.65
C GLU A 16 9.36 -5.47 15.40
N VAL A 17 9.86 -5.29 14.19
CA VAL A 17 11.22 -5.65 13.77
C VAL A 17 11.91 -4.40 13.26
N ALA A 18 13.05 -4.06 13.83
CA ALA A 18 13.94 -3.05 13.26
C ALA A 18 14.76 -3.69 12.14
N MET A 19 14.77 -3.07 10.95
CA MET A 19 15.49 -3.56 9.79
C MET A 19 16.34 -2.44 9.17
N THR A 20 17.64 -2.65 9.07
CA THR A 20 18.55 -1.75 8.36
C THR A 20 18.78 -2.28 6.95
N SER A 21 18.46 -1.49 5.92
CA SER A 21 18.69 -1.84 4.52
C SER A 21 20.17 -1.80 4.15
N ARG A 22 20.54 -2.40 3.02
CA ARG A 22 21.90 -2.31 2.45
C ARG A 22 22.35 -0.86 2.23
N GLN A 23 21.41 0.04 1.96
CA GLN A 23 21.66 1.48 1.80
C GLN A 23 21.79 2.24 3.13
N GLN A 24 21.87 1.54 4.27
CA GLN A 24 21.97 2.12 5.62
C GLN A 24 20.77 2.99 6.01
N LEU A 25 19.59 2.69 5.45
CA LEU A 25 18.32 3.25 5.90
C LEU A 25 17.62 2.28 6.83
N ASP A 26 17.22 2.77 8.01
CA ASP A 26 16.46 2.02 9.00
C ASP A 26 14.96 2.07 8.70
N TYR A 27 14.31 0.92 8.87
CA TYR A 27 12.87 0.73 8.74
C TYR A 27 12.31 0.07 9.99
N ARG A 28 11.08 0.44 10.32
CA ARG A 28 10.27 -0.23 11.35
C ARG A 28 9.28 -1.15 10.64
N ILE A 29 9.49 -2.45 10.75
CA ILE A 29 8.60 -3.45 10.14
C ILE A 29 7.62 -3.94 11.19
N LEU A 30 6.33 -3.70 10.96
CA LEU A 30 5.23 -4.15 11.81
C LEU A 30 4.64 -5.41 11.20
N ILE A 31 4.40 -6.43 12.02
CA ILE A 31 3.96 -7.74 11.53
C ILE A 31 2.74 -8.17 12.33
N ALA A 32 1.65 -8.52 11.66
CA ALA A 32 0.51 -9.20 12.27
C ALA A 32 0.39 -10.58 11.61
N SER A 33 0.84 -11.62 12.31
CA SER A 33 0.81 -12.98 11.81
C SER A 33 -0.57 -13.63 12.03
N PRO A 34 -1.04 -14.46 11.08
CA PRO A 34 -2.23 -15.27 11.30
C PRO A 34 -2.05 -16.28 12.43
N THR A 35 -3.16 -16.66 13.07
CA THR A 35 -3.21 -17.76 14.05
C THR A 35 -3.42 -19.12 13.41
N ASP A 36 -4.08 -19.14 12.25
CA ASP A 36 -4.40 -20.37 11.52
C ASP A 36 -3.21 -20.76 10.64
N GLU A 37 -2.99 -22.06 10.45
CA GLU A 37 -1.98 -22.59 9.53
C GLU A 37 -2.15 -22.04 8.10
N PRO A 38 -1.05 -21.89 7.33
CA PRO A 38 -1.11 -21.39 5.97
C PRO A 38 -1.83 -22.40 5.05
N PRO A 39 -2.50 -21.91 3.99
CA PRO A 39 -2.89 -22.75 2.86
C PRO A 39 -1.68 -23.47 2.24
N ALA A 40 -1.92 -24.52 1.46
CA ALA A 40 -0.86 -25.34 0.86
C ALA A 40 0.11 -24.55 -0.04
N ASP A 41 -0.34 -23.45 -0.63
CA ASP A 41 0.46 -22.54 -1.46
C ASP A 41 1.05 -21.35 -0.68
N GLY A 42 0.86 -21.30 0.65
CA GLY A 42 1.36 -20.27 1.55
C GLY A 42 0.33 -19.19 1.89
N TYR A 43 0.69 -18.31 2.85
CA TYR A 43 -0.13 -17.16 3.21
C TYR A 43 -0.24 -16.16 2.07
N THR A 44 -1.44 -15.59 1.92
CA THR A 44 -1.60 -14.30 1.24
C THR A 44 -0.96 -13.21 2.10
N VAL A 45 -0.28 -12.26 1.47
CA VAL A 45 0.46 -11.20 2.17
C VAL A 45 0.03 -9.82 1.72
N ILE A 46 -0.11 -8.89 2.68
CA ILE A 46 -0.32 -7.46 2.40
C ILE A 46 0.87 -6.66 2.95
N TYR A 47 1.55 -5.92 2.07
CA TYR A 47 2.53 -4.90 2.44
C TYR A 47 1.84 -3.53 2.49
N ALA A 48 1.72 -2.97 3.69
CA ALA A 48 1.12 -1.67 3.93
C ALA A 48 2.21 -0.60 4.10
N LEU A 49 2.22 0.38 3.19
CA LEU A 49 3.05 1.58 3.30
C LEU A 49 2.53 2.50 4.39
N ASP A 50 3.35 3.47 4.83
CA ASP A 50 3.02 4.34 5.97
C ASP A 50 2.55 3.46 7.15
N GLY A 51 3.36 2.46 7.51
CA GLY A 51 2.96 1.35 8.38
C GLY A 51 2.37 1.82 9.71
N ASP A 52 2.92 2.89 10.28
CA ASP A 52 2.42 3.50 11.51
C ASP A 52 0.97 4.02 11.41
N ALA A 53 0.53 4.48 10.24
CA ALA A 53 -0.84 4.90 9.97
C ALA A 53 -1.76 3.74 9.55
N LEU A 54 -1.31 2.88 8.64
CA LEU A 54 -2.20 1.89 7.99
C LEU A 54 -2.28 0.56 8.74
N PHE A 55 -1.16 0.11 9.32
CA PHE A 55 -1.06 -1.24 9.90
C PHE A 55 -2.08 -1.53 11.00
N PRO A 56 -2.30 -0.67 12.03
CA PRO A 56 -3.16 -1.04 13.15
C PRO A 56 -4.60 -1.31 12.71
N THR A 57 -5.15 -0.46 11.85
CA THR A 57 -6.52 -0.60 11.31
C THR A 57 -6.63 -1.80 10.39
N LEU A 58 -5.65 -1.98 9.49
CA LEU A 58 -5.64 -3.10 8.55
C LEU A 58 -5.53 -4.44 9.27
N ALA A 59 -4.64 -4.56 10.25
CA ALA A 59 -4.41 -5.79 10.98
C ALA A 59 -5.66 -6.26 11.74
N GLU A 60 -6.39 -5.34 12.39
CA GLU A 60 -7.65 -5.68 13.05
C GLU A 60 -8.77 -5.98 12.03
N ALA A 61 -8.84 -5.26 10.91
CA ALA A 61 -9.79 -5.57 9.84
C ALA A 61 -9.56 -6.97 9.24
N VAL A 62 -8.30 -7.35 9.01
CA VAL A 62 -7.91 -8.69 8.56
C VAL A 62 -8.29 -9.72 9.61
N LYS A 63 -7.87 -9.54 10.86
CA LYS A 63 -8.15 -10.45 11.97
C LYS A 63 -9.65 -10.72 12.14
N LEU A 64 -10.50 -9.71 11.98
CA LEU A 64 -11.96 -9.89 12.07
C LEU A 64 -12.54 -10.64 10.87
N GLN A 65 -12.02 -10.42 9.67
CA GLN A 65 -12.55 -10.98 8.42
C GLN A 65 -12.01 -12.37 8.09
N THR A 66 -10.91 -12.81 8.70
CA THR A 66 -10.35 -14.17 8.53
C THR A 66 -10.85 -15.17 9.59
N ARG A 67 -11.67 -14.73 10.56
CA ARG A 67 -12.18 -15.60 11.64
C ARG A 67 -12.96 -16.81 11.11
N LYS A 68 -12.52 -18.00 11.49
CA LYS A 68 -13.20 -19.26 11.19
C LYS A 68 -14.52 -19.41 11.99
N PRO A 69 -15.53 -20.13 11.47
CA PRO A 69 -15.49 -20.99 10.27
C PRO A 69 -15.83 -20.32 8.94
N LYS A 70 -16.22 -19.03 8.91
CA LYS A 70 -16.75 -18.37 7.71
C LYS A 70 -15.85 -17.28 7.10
N GLY A 71 -14.76 -16.91 7.76
CA GLY A 71 -13.83 -15.90 7.28
C GLY A 71 -12.95 -16.37 6.13
N TYR A 72 -12.29 -15.41 5.48
CA TYR A 72 -11.34 -15.65 4.39
C TYR A 72 -10.14 -16.50 4.85
N ASP A 73 -9.30 -16.90 3.89
CA ASP A 73 -8.02 -17.52 4.18
C ASP A 73 -7.13 -16.61 5.05
N PRO A 74 -6.26 -17.18 5.90
CA PRO A 74 -5.39 -16.38 6.74
C PRO A 74 -4.45 -15.49 5.91
N ILE A 75 -4.34 -14.23 6.32
CA ILE A 75 -3.58 -13.18 5.63
C ILE A 75 -2.53 -12.62 6.59
N LEU A 76 -1.27 -12.65 6.18
CA LEU A 76 -0.16 -12.00 6.88
C LEU A 76 -0.10 -10.52 6.50
N VAL A 77 -0.06 -9.63 7.49
CA VAL A 77 0.02 -8.18 7.27
C VAL A 77 1.39 -7.67 7.68
N ILE A 78 2.06 -6.98 6.78
CA ILE A 78 3.38 -6.36 6.97
C ILE A 78 3.24 -4.85 6.80
N GLY A 79 3.35 -4.08 7.89
CA GLY A 79 3.46 -2.63 7.84
C GLY A 79 4.91 -2.20 7.64
N ILE A 80 5.15 -1.31 6.70
CA ILE A 80 6.46 -0.71 6.41
C ILE A 80 6.42 0.72 6.93
N GLY A 81 6.95 0.91 8.14
CA GLY A 81 7.03 2.20 8.82
C GLY A 81 8.48 2.64 9.02
N TYR A 82 8.63 3.68 9.85
CA TYR A 82 9.91 4.35 10.07
C TYR A 82 10.26 4.40 11.57
N PRO A 83 11.55 4.54 11.93
CA PRO A 83 11.96 4.65 13.34
C PRO A 83 11.31 5.81 14.11
N SER A 84 10.85 6.86 13.40
CA SER A 84 10.14 8.00 13.99
C SER A 84 8.81 7.63 14.64
N LYS A 85 8.17 6.55 14.18
CA LYS A 85 6.83 6.09 14.62
C LYS A 85 5.70 7.10 14.37
N GLU A 86 5.97 8.14 13.59
CA GLU A 86 4.94 9.08 13.16
C GLU A 86 4.01 8.39 12.15
N PRO A 87 2.69 8.62 12.21
CA PRO A 87 1.76 8.03 11.24
C PRO A 87 2.17 8.29 9.78
N PHE A 88 2.71 9.48 9.51
CA PHE A 88 3.23 9.89 8.21
C PHE A 88 4.58 10.60 8.38
N ASP A 89 5.68 9.86 8.28
CA ASP A 89 7.05 10.42 8.32
C ASP A 89 7.33 11.18 7.01
N MET A 90 7.08 12.49 6.99
CA MET A 90 7.17 13.29 5.78
C MET A 90 8.57 13.30 5.14
N GLU A 91 9.64 13.19 5.92
CA GLU A 91 11.01 13.18 5.39
C GLU A 91 11.29 11.87 4.65
N ARG A 92 10.99 10.74 5.29
CA ARG A 92 11.23 9.42 4.71
C ARG A 92 10.25 9.06 3.62
N ARG A 93 8.95 9.34 3.79
CA ARG A 93 7.94 8.97 2.80
C ARG A 93 8.05 9.78 1.51
N CYS A 94 8.45 11.06 1.56
CA CYS A 94 8.72 11.81 0.34
C CYS A 94 9.91 11.21 -0.41
N LEU A 95 10.96 10.82 0.32
CA LEU A 95 12.11 10.14 -0.26
C LEU A 95 11.68 8.82 -0.92
N ASP A 96 11.03 7.96 -0.18
CA ASP A 96 10.75 6.57 -0.57
C ASP A 96 9.60 6.42 -1.58
N PHE A 97 8.63 7.35 -1.63
CA PHE A 97 7.40 7.14 -2.42
C PHE A 97 7.35 7.91 -3.74
N THR A 98 8.32 8.79 -3.99
CA THR A 98 8.26 9.70 -5.15
C THR A 98 9.38 9.40 -6.15
N LEU A 99 9.10 9.67 -7.42
CA LEU A 99 10.08 9.58 -8.50
C LEU A 99 11.03 10.78 -8.48
N PRO A 100 12.27 10.64 -9.01
CA PRO A 100 13.15 11.78 -9.20
C PRO A 100 12.46 12.83 -10.06
N VAL A 101 12.33 14.05 -9.52
CA VAL A 101 11.66 15.17 -10.18
C VAL A 101 12.50 16.43 -10.02
N THR A 102 12.49 17.30 -11.03
CA THR A 102 13.14 18.60 -10.90
C THR A 102 12.25 19.53 -10.06
N LYS A 103 12.88 20.46 -9.32
CA LYS A 103 12.16 21.30 -8.35
C LYS A 103 11.08 22.16 -9.01
N GLU A 104 11.22 22.48 -10.28
CA GLU A 104 10.30 23.31 -11.05
C GLU A 104 8.95 22.63 -11.28
N HIS A 105 8.89 21.31 -11.19
CA HIS A 105 7.67 20.51 -11.36
C HIS A 105 6.95 20.25 -10.03
N LEU A 106 7.55 20.59 -8.88
CA LEU A 106 6.92 20.40 -7.58
C LEU A 106 5.98 21.58 -7.27
N PRO A 107 4.73 21.33 -6.84
CA PRO A 107 3.87 22.42 -6.37
C PRO A 107 4.44 23.02 -5.08
N PRO A 108 4.11 24.27 -4.75
CA PRO A 108 4.48 24.83 -3.46
C PRO A 108 3.82 24.02 -2.34
N ARG A 109 4.53 23.81 -1.23
CA ARG A 109 3.89 23.20 -0.05
C ARG A 109 2.87 24.17 0.55
N PRO A 110 1.74 23.66 1.08
CA PRO A 110 0.72 24.51 1.72
C PRO A 110 1.26 25.35 2.88
N ASP A 111 2.27 24.85 3.59
CA ASP A 111 2.93 25.53 4.71
C ASP A 111 4.05 26.50 4.29
N GLY A 112 4.32 26.63 2.98
CA GLY A 112 5.37 27.49 2.43
C GLY A 112 6.80 26.97 2.63
N THR A 113 6.98 25.79 3.23
CA THR A 113 8.30 25.20 3.42
C THR A 113 8.80 24.47 2.17
N PRO A 114 10.11 24.26 1.99
CA PRO A 114 10.62 23.40 0.92
C PRO A 114 10.13 21.95 1.07
N TRP A 115 10.01 21.23 -0.04
CA TRP A 115 9.85 19.79 0.00
C TRP A 115 11.10 19.13 0.63
N PRO A 116 10.92 18.11 1.50
CA PRO A 116 12.01 17.28 1.97
C PRO A 116 12.68 16.52 0.80
N PRO A 117 13.82 15.84 1.07
CA PRO A 117 14.40 14.91 0.12
C PRO A 117 13.34 13.97 -0.47
N ASN A 118 13.38 13.81 -1.79
CA ASN A 118 12.40 13.09 -2.58
C ASN A 118 13.09 12.36 -3.74
N GLY A 119 12.41 11.42 -4.39
CA GLY A 119 12.90 10.82 -5.62
C GLY A 119 13.61 9.47 -5.52
N LYS A 120 13.38 8.69 -4.46
CA LYS A 120 14.01 7.37 -4.23
C LYS A 120 13.05 6.20 -4.31
N ALA A 121 11.94 6.35 -5.04
CA ALA A 121 10.98 5.26 -5.25
C ALA A 121 11.59 4.00 -5.87
N ASN A 122 12.61 4.12 -6.73
CA ASN A 122 13.32 2.96 -7.26
C ASN A 122 14.05 2.20 -6.16
N GLU A 123 14.85 2.91 -5.39
CA GLU A 123 15.65 2.35 -4.31
C GLU A 123 14.78 1.74 -3.21
N PHE A 124 13.64 2.35 -2.90
CA PHE A 124 12.68 1.79 -1.95
C PHE A 124 11.99 0.53 -2.49
N LEU A 125 11.64 0.50 -3.78
CA LEU A 125 11.07 -0.69 -4.40
C LEU A 125 12.10 -1.84 -4.53
N ASP A 126 13.37 -1.53 -4.77
CA ASP A 126 14.50 -2.48 -4.72
C ASP A 126 14.66 -3.05 -3.30
N PHE A 127 14.58 -2.22 -2.27
CA PHE A 127 14.59 -2.67 -0.87
C PHE A 127 13.43 -3.65 -0.60
N ILE A 128 12.21 -3.32 -1.05
CA ILE A 128 11.06 -4.21 -0.86
C ILE A 128 11.30 -5.57 -1.53
N GLU A 129 11.72 -5.59 -2.79
CA GLU A 129 11.90 -6.84 -3.55
C GLU A 129 13.08 -7.67 -3.06
N HIS A 130 14.24 -7.04 -2.82
CA HIS A 130 15.50 -7.75 -2.65
C HIS A 130 15.92 -7.94 -1.19
N GLU A 131 15.27 -7.25 -0.26
CA GLU A 131 15.61 -7.30 1.17
C GLU A 131 14.41 -7.70 2.02
N LEU A 132 13.31 -6.94 1.97
CA LEU A 132 12.15 -7.16 2.84
C LEU A 132 11.40 -8.46 2.47
N MET A 133 10.98 -8.62 1.22
CA MET A 133 10.24 -9.81 0.78
C MET A 133 10.99 -11.12 1.06
N PRO A 134 12.32 -11.24 0.78
CA PRO A 134 13.10 -12.42 1.14
C PRO A 134 13.19 -12.67 2.64
N ALA A 135 13.32 -11.61 3.46
CA ALA A 135 13.35 -11.74 4.91
C ALA A 135 12.02 -12.30 5.45
N ILE A 136 10.88 -11.75 5.00
CA ILE A 136 9.55 -12.25 5.36
C ILE A 136 9.36 -13.70 4.89
N ALA A 137 9.76 -14.03 3.66
CA ALA A 137 9.61 -15.39 3.10
C ALA A 137 10.50 -16.46 3.77
N LYS A 138 11.49 -16.05 4.58
CA LYS A 138 12.29 -16.96 5.39
C LYS A 138 11.57 -17.40 6.65
N GLU A 139 10.72 -16.53 7.20
CA GLU A 139 10.00 -16.76 8.46
C GLU A 139 8.59 -17.33 8.24
N TRP A 140 7.94 -16.96 7.13
CA TRP A 140 6.60 -17.44 6.79
C TRP A 140 6.54 -18.05 5.38
N PRO A 141 5.77 -19.12 5.17
CA PRO A 141 5.50 -19.64 3.83
C PRO A 141 4.58 -18.67 3.10
N ILE A 142 5.10 -17.94 2.10
CA ILE A 142 4.37 -16.92 1.35
C ILE A 142 3.89 -17.45 0.01
N ASN A 143 2.62 -17.19 -0.31
CA ASN A 143 2.10 -17.37 -1.65
C ASN A 143 2.58 -16.24 -2.56
N LYS A 144 3.66 -16.50 -3.31
CA LYS A 144 4.26 -15.53 -4.25
C LYS A 144 3.31 -15.05 -5.34
N LYS A 145 2.19 -15.74 -5.58
CA LYS A 145 1.15 -15.35 -6.55
C LYS A 145 0.01 -14.54 -5.93
N LYS A 146 -0.02 -14.38 -4.60
CA LYS A 146 -1.03 -13.62 -3.85
C LYS A 146 -0.36 -12.65 -2.87
N GLN A 147 0.33 -11.67 -3.45
CA GLN A 147 0.96 -10.57 -2.72
C GLN A 147 0.28 -9.26 -3.09
N ALA A 148 0.05 -8.43 -2.08
CA ALA A 148 -0.57 -7.12 -2.23
C ALA A 148 0.31 -6.01 -1.68
N ILE A 149 0.24 -4.84 -2.30
CA ILE A 149 0.76 -3.59 -1.74
C ILE A 149 -0.38 -2.58 -1.61
N VAL A 150 -0.45 -1.90 -0.46
CA VAL A 150 -1.41 -0.84 -0.20
C VAL A 150 -0.71 0.41 0.28
N GLY A 151 -1.11 1.56 -0.25
CA GLY A 151 -0.64 2.86 0.19
C GLY A 151 -1.71 3.93 0.05
N HIS A 152 -1.53 5.01 0.80
CA HIS A 152 -2.42 6.16 0.82
C HIS A 152 -1.68 7.45 0.44
N SER A 153 -2.31 8.39 -0.27
CA SER A 153 -1.67 9.67 -0.63
C SER A 153 -0.40 9.45 -1.45
N LEU A 154 0.77 9.92 -1.01
CA LEU A 154 2.06 9.57 -1.65
C LEU A 154 2.31 8.04 -1.67
N GLY A 155 1.86 7.29 -0.68
CA GLY A 155 1.92 5.82 -0.73
C GLY A 155 1.05 5.26 -1.85
N GLY A 156 -0.12 5.85 -2.10
CA GLY A 156 -1.00 5.48 -3.23
C GLY A 156 -0.31 5.77 -4.57
N LEU A 157 0.32 6.94 -4.69
CA LEU A 157 1.18 7.30 -5.83
C LEU A 157 2.29 6.25 -6.05
N PHE A 158 2.97 5.84 -4.99
CA PHE A 158 4.00 4.79 -5.06
C PHE A 158 3.43 3.44 -5.51
N THR A 159 2.25 3.04 -5.06
CA THR A 159 1.67 1.76 -5.51
C THR A 159 1.36 1.75 -7.02
N LEU A 160 0.92 2.87 -7.58
CA LEU A 160 0.74 3.04 -9.04
C LEU A 160 2.08 2.98 -9.78
N TYR A 161 3.12 3.57 -9.18
CA TYR A 161 4.48 3.45 -9.70
C TYR A 161 5.00 2.00 -9.67
N ALA A 162 4.86 1.32 -8.54
CA ALA A 162 5.35 -0.04 -8.33
C ALA A 162 4.72 -1.05 -9.30
N LEU A 163 3.42 -0.88 -9.62
CA LEU A 163 2.74 -1.61 -10.68
C LEU A 163 3.51 -1.56 -12.00
N CYS A 164 3.94 -0.36 -12.39
CA CYS A 164 4.58 -0.15 -13.68
C CYS A 164 6.05 -0.56 -13.67
N ALA A 165 6.77 -0.24 -12.58
CA ALA A 165 8.21 -0.48 -12.48
C ALA A 165 8.55 -1.97 -12.34
N LYS A 166 7.76 -2.72 -11.56
CA LYS A 166 7.99 -4.14 -11.27
C LYS A 166 6.67 -4.92 -11.16
N PRO A 167 5.97 -5.12 -12.30
CA PRO A 167 4.63 -5.71 -12.31
C PRO A 167 4.56 -7.16 -11.79
N HIS A 168 5.69 -7.87 -11.70
CA HIS A 168 5.74 -9.24 -11.19
C HIS A 168 5.67 -9.34 -9.66
N LEU A 169 5.88 -8.25 -8.92
CA LEU A 169 5.97 -8.29 -7.46
C LEU A 169 4.63 -8.50 -6.77
N PHE A 170 3.60 -7.82 -7.28
CA PHE A 170 2.31 -7.74 -6.62
C PHE A 170 1.20 -8.12 -7.59
N SER A 171 0.47 -9.18 -7.24
CA SER A 171 -0.79 -9.56 -7.89
C SER A 171 -1.95 -8.59 -7.59
N HIS A 172 -1.83 -7.81 -6.51
CA HIS A 172 -2.86 -6.90 -6.02
C HIS A 172 -2.25 -5.54 -5.68
N ILE A 173 -2.77 -4.48 -6.29
CA ILE A 173 -2.34 -3.09 -6.07
C ILE A 173 -3.51 -2.33 -5.46
N VAL A 174 -3.29 -1.65 -4.33
CA VAL A 174 -4.30 -0.79 -3.71
C VAL A 174 -3.77 0.63 -3.60
N ALA A 175 -4.30 1.50 -4.46
CA ALA A 175 -3.99 2.94 -4.47
C ALA A 175 -5.11 3.70 -3.75
N GLY A 176 -4.85 4.07 -2.49
CA GLY A 176 -5.70 4.93 -1.70
C GLY A 176 -5.42 6.39 -1.96
N SER A 177 -6.42 7.14 -2.40
CA SER A 177 -6.34 8.58 -2.63
C SER A 177 -4.98 9.01 -3.19
N PRO A 178 -4.55 8.46 -4.33
CA PRO A 178 -3.18 8.63 -4.78
C PRO A 178 -2.92 10.09 -5.13
N SER A 179 -1.78 10.62 -4.67
CA SER A 179 -1.34 11.99 -4.97
C SER A 179 -0.85 12.13 -6.42
N VAL A 180 -1.75 11.89 -7.38
CA VAL A 180 -1.45 11.90 -8.82
C VAL A 180 -0.94 13.27 -9.26
N TRP A 181 -1.43 14.35 -8.64
CA TRP A 181 -0.97 15.74 -8.86
C TRP A 181 0.54 15.94 -8.70
N TRP A 182 1.23 15.03 -8.01
CA TRP A 182 2.67 15.15 -7.76
C TRP A 182 3.46 15.25 -9.07
N ALA A 183 4.32 16.27 -9.14
CA ALA A 183 5.23 16.52 -10.24
C ALA A 183 4.54 16.59 -11.62
N ASP A 184 3.56 17.48 -11.76
CA ASP A 184 2.79 17.69 -12.99
C ASP A 184 2.21 16.39 -13.55
N ASN A 185 1.56 15.61 -12.69
CA ASN A 185 0.96 14.32 -13.04
C ASN A 185 1.96 13.31 -13.62
N ALA A 186 3.23 13.33 -13.18
CA ALA A 186 4.30 12.48 -13.73
C ALA A 186 3.95 10.98 -13.74
N VAL A 187 3.20 10.50 -12.75
CA VAL A 187 2.81 9.09 -12.67
C VAL A 187 1.89 8.68 -13.82
N LEU A 188 1.04 9.57 -14.34
CA LEU A 188 0.19 9.26 -15.50
C LEU A 188 1.04 8.96 -16.73
N LYS A 189 2.14 9.70 -16.93
CA LYS A 189 3.09 9.45 -18.02
C LYS A 189 3.87 8.14 -17.83
N VAL A 190 4.03 7.66 -16.60
CA VAL A 190 4.63 6.35 -16.31
C VAL A 190 3.65 5.23 -16.63
N ILE A 191 2.40 5.40 -16.22
CA ILE A 191 1.28 4.50 -16.55
C ILE A 191 1.17 4.37 -18.07
N ASP A 192 1.00 5.47 -18.81
CA ASP A 192 0.82 5.43 -20.27
C ASP A 192 1.95 4.65 -20.97
N ARG A 193 3.21 4.96 -20.63
CA ARG A 193 4.39 4.26 -21.20
C ARG A 193 4.44 2.78 -20.85
N CYS A 194 4.17 2.42 -19.59
CA CYS A 194 4.20 1.04 -19.15
C CYS A 194 3.18 0.19 -19.92
N PHE A 195 2.03 0.78 -20.23
CA PHE A 195 0.93 0.06 -20.87
C PHE A 195 0.98 0.06 -22.39
N ASP A 196 1.67 1.02 -23.02
CA ASP A 196 2.01 0.91 -24.44
C ASP A 196 2.85 -0.36 -24.72
N ASP A 197 3.71 -0.74 -23.77
CA ASP A 197 4.58 -1.93 -23.85
C ASP A 197 3.97 -3.19 -23.20
N TRP A 198 2.77 -3.12 -22.65
CA TRP A 198 2.18 -4.23 -21.90
C TRP A 198 1.60 -5.30 -22.82
N ASN A 199 2.05 -6.54 -22.62
CA ASN A 199 1.71 -7.70 -23.47
C ASN A 199 0.81 -8.73 -22.76
N GLY A 200 0.19 -8.38 -21.63
CA GLY A 200 -0.70 -9.26 -20.87
C GLY A 200 -0.02 -10.36 -20.04
N GLN A 201 1.31 -10.29 -19.88
CA GLN A 201 2.11 -11.32 -19.18
C GLN A 201 1.82 -11.48 -17.68
N HIS A 202 1.19 -10.50 -17.02
CA HIS A 202 0.86 -10.56 -15.60
C HIS A 202 -0.63 -10.27 -15.38
N ALA A 203 -1.26 -11.05 -14.50
CA ALA A 203 -2.61 -10.76 -14.02
C ALA A 203 -2.51 -9.82 -12.81
N ILE A 204 -3.07 -8.63 -12.91
CA ILE A 204 -3.04 -7.63 -11.84
C ILE A 204 -4.46 -7.29 -11.43
N ASN A 205 -4.73 -7.27 -10.14
CA ASN A 205 -5.96 -6.72 -9.58
C ASN A 205 -5.61 -5.36 -8.99
N LEU A 206 -6.26 -4.30 -9.44
CA LEU A 206 -6.05 -2.96 -8.95
C LEU A 206 -7.32 -2.41 -8.32
N LEU A 207 -7.19 -1.92 -7.10
CA LEU A 207 -8.22 -1.17 -6.38
C LEU A 207 -7.75 0.28 -6.20
N LEU A 208 -8.42 1.20 -6.89
CA LEU A 208 -8.28 2.63 -6.67
C LEU A 208 -9.40 3.09 -5.74
N THR A 209 -9.07 3.86 -4.71
CA THR A 209 -10.07 4.44 -3.81
C THR A 209 -9.84 5.94 -3.60
N ILE A 210 -10.89 6.68 -3.28
CA ILE A 210 -10.85 8.12 -3.00
C ILE A 210 -12.04 8.49 -2.08
N GLY A 211 -11.87 9.48 -1.21
CA GLY A 211 -12.97 10.13 -0.49
C GLY A 211 -13.68 11.13 -1.41
N ALA A 212 -15.01 11.19 -1.35
CA ALA A 212 -15.79 12.10 -2.19
C ALA A 212 -15.60 13.58 -1.82
N ASN A 213 -15.18 13.87 -0.59
CA ASN A 213 -14.96 15.22 -0.06
C ASN A 213 -13.47 15.64 -0.07
N GLU A 214 -12.64 14.98 -0.88
CA GLU A 214 -11.24 15.38 -1.07
C GLU A 214 -11.10 16.68 -1.87
N LEU A 215 -9.89 17.25 -1.85
CA LEU A 215 -9.57 18.47 -2.61
C LEU A 215 -9.75 18.23 -4.13
N PRO A 216 -10.07 19.28 -4.91
CA PRO A 216 -10.34 19.14 -6.35
C PRO A 216 -9.20 18.48 -7.14
N ASP A 217 -7.95 18.76 -6.80
CA ASP A 217 -6.76 18.18 -7.44
C ASP A 217 -6.59 16.68 -7.13
N MET A 218 -6.96 16.25 -5.92
CA MET A 218 -7.02 14.84 -5.55
C MET A 218 -8.11 14.10 -6.34
N LEU A 219 -9.30 14.70 -6.43
CA LEU A 219 -10.43 14.13 -7.18
C LEU A 219 -10.13 14.02 -8.68
N GLU A 220 -9.61 15.10 -9.28
CA GLU A 220 -9.19 15.12 -10.68
C GLU A 220 -8.09 14.09 -10.93
N GLY A 221 -7.05 14.06 -10.09
CA GLY A 221 -5.96 13.11 -10.20
C GLY A 221 -6.42 11.65 -10.15
N ALA A 222 -7.31 11.31 -9.23
CA ALA A 222 -7.86 9.97 -9.12
C ALA A 222 -8.78 9.60 -10.29
N ASP A 223 -9.64 10.52 -10.75
CA ASP A 223 -10.48 10.29 -11.92
C ASP A 223 -9.62 10.10 -13.18
N LEU A 224 -8.55 10.88 -13.35
CA LEU A 224 -7.59 10.72 -14.44
C LEU A 224 -6.91 9.35 -14.35
N ALA A 225 -6.38 8.94 -13.19
CA ALA A 225 -5.78 7.63 -13.01
C ALA A 225 -6.77 6.49 -13.30
N ALA A 226 -8.01 6.60 -12.81
CA ALA A 226 -9.07 5.63 -13.05
C ALA A 226 -9.34 5.46 -14.55
N GLU A 227 -9.39 6.55 -15.31
CA GLU A 227 -9.58 6.54 -16.76
C GLU A 227 -8.45 5.79 -17.47
N ARG A 228 -7.18 6.06 -17.13
CA ARG A 228 -6.02 5.38 -17.75
C ARG A 228 -6.08 3.91 -17.42
N LEU A 229 -6.32 3.58 -16.15
CA LEU A 229 -6.38 2.20 -15.68
C LEU A 229 -7.56 1.42 -16.29
N LYS A 230 -8.70 2.06 -16.54
CA LYS A 230 -9.85 1.45 -17.23
C LYS A 230 -9.52 1.05 -18.67
N ARG A 231 -8.71 1.84 -19.39
CA ARG A 231 -8.28 1.47 -20.77
C ARG A 231 -7.49 0.16 -20.82
N LEU A 232 -7.05 -0.33 -19.67
CA LEU A 232 -6.20 -1.50 -19.52
C LEU A 232 -6.96 -2.74 -19.07
N SER A 233 -8.28 -2.61 -18.82
CA SER A 233 -9.11 -3.70 -18.32
C SER A 233 -9.05 -4.95 -19.20
N ASP A 234 -8.74 -4.76 -20.48
CA ASP A 234 -8.74 -5.78 -21.50
C ASP A 234 -7.37 -6.49 -21.65
N GLN A 235 -6.37 -6.09 -20.85
CA GLN A 235 -4.99 -6.60 -20.91
C GLN A 235 -4.56 -7.39 -19.66
N ASN A 236 -5.46 -8.18 -19.08
CA ASN A 236 -5.21 -8.96 -17.85
C ASN A 236 -5.04 -8.09 -16.58
N ILE A 237 -5.59 -6.87 -16.60
CA ILE A 237 -5.57 -5.95 -15.46
C ILE A 237 -7.00 -5.70 -15.01
N HIS A 238 -7.39 -6.22 -13.86
CA HIS A 238 -8.73 -6.06 -13.32
C HIS A 238 -8.79 -4.83 -12.42
N THR A 239 -9.47 -3.78 -12.88
CA THR A 239 -9.52 -2.49 -12.17
C THR A 239 -10.86 -2.30 -11.47
N ASN A 240 -10.81 -1.75 -10.26
CA ASN A 240 -11.97 -1.33 -9.49
C ASN A 240 -11.71 0.08 -8.95
N TYR A 241 -12.65 1.00 -9.18
CA TYR A 241 -12.56 2.36 -8.67
C TYR A 241 -13.73 2.62 -7.72
N VAL A 242 -13.41 3.05 -6.50
CA VAL A 242 -14.39 3.23 -5.42
C VAL A 242 -14.24 4.63 -4.86
N LYS A 243 -15.29 5.44 -5.03
CA LYS A 243 -15.45 6.73 -4.36
C LYS A 243 -16.30 6.50 -3.11
N PHE A 244 -15.79 6.91 -1.95
CA PHE A 244 -16.49 6.79 -0.67
C PHE A 244 -17.20 8.10 -0.36
N ASP A 245 -18.53 8.07 -0.37
CA ASP A 245 -19.36 9.22 0.00
C ASP A 245 -19.05 9.69 1.42
N GLU A 246 -19.13 10.99 1.64
CA GLU A 246 -18.91 11.67 2.93
C GLU A 246 -17.46 11.65 3.47
N GLU A 247 -16.57 10.85 2.88
CA GLU A 247 -15.17 10.74 3.34
C GLU A 247 -14.25 11.82 2.76
N ASP A 248 -13.32 12.31 3.59
CA ASP A 248 -12.20 13.18 3.22
C ASP A 248 -10.88 12.40 3.11
N HIS A 249 -9.77 13.13 2.93
CA HIS A 249 -8.45 12.55 2.67
C HIS A 249 -7.96 11.62 3.79
N VAL A 250 -8.32 11.84 5.05
CA VAL A 250 -7.87 10.97 6.15
C VAL A 250 -8.99 10.03 6.59
N SER A 251 -10.24 10.50 6.60
CA SER A 251 -11.37 9.69 7.05
C SER A 251 -11.65 8.49 6.13
N VAL A 252 -11.21 8.52 4.86
CA VAL A 252 -11.32 7.40 3.93
C VAL A 252 -10.46 6.17 4.30
N LEU A 253 -9.43 6.32 5.14
CA LEU A 253 -8.47 5.25 5.45
C LEU A 253 -9.14 3.96 5.99
N PRO A 254 -9.99 3.99 7.04
CA PRO A 254 -10.66 2.77 7.52
C PRO A 254 -11.56 2.14 6.45
N CYS A 255 -12.26 2.96 5.67
CA CYS A 255 -13.16 2.53 4.60
C CYS A 255 -12.41 1.78 3.49
N MET A 256 -11.26 2.29 3.07
CA MET A 256 -10.36 1.61 2.14
C MET A 256 -9.81 0.31 2.75
N LEU A 257 -9.16 0.40 3.92
CA LEU A 257 -8.44 -0.73 4.54
C LEU A 257 -9.36 -1.91 4.86
N GLY A 258 -10.60 -1.62 5.30
CA GLY A 258 -11.61 -2.63 5.58
C GLY A 258 -12.01 -3.49 4.37
N ARG A 259 -11.78 -3.02 3.13
CA ARG A 259 -12.11 -3.76 1.91
C ARG A 259 -11.05 -4.79 1.51
N LEU A 260 -9.82 -4.67 1.99
CA LEU A 260 -8.68 -5.43 1.48
C LEU A 260 -8.87 -6.95 1.57
N PRO A 261 -9.32 -7.55 2.70
CA PRO A 261 -9.50 -9.00 2.77
C PRO A 261 -10.43 -9.55 1.68
N ARG A 262 -11.55 -8.86 1.43
CA ARG A 262 -12.50 -9.23 0.36
C ARG A 262 -11.90 -9.04 -1.04
N PHE A 263 -11.13 -7.97 -1.23
CA PHE A 263 -10.49 -7.69 -2.52
C PHE A 263 -9.52 -8.80 -2.92
N LEU A 264 -8.75 -9.33 -1.97
CA LEU A 264 -7.79 -10.42 -2.20
C LEU A 264 -8.44 -11.77 -2.54
N ASP A 265 -9.69 -11.98 -2.13
CA ASP A 265 -10.47 -13.21 -2.42
C ASP A 265 -11.20 -13.15 -3.78
N SER A 266 -11.29 -11.99 -4.44
CA SER A 266 -12.15 -11.80 -5.61
C SER A 266 -11.78 -12.61 -6.87
N ASN A 267 -10.68 -13.37 -6.85
CA ASN A 267 -10.34 -14.37 -7.88
C ASN A 267 -10.88 -15.79 -7.58
N SER A 268 -11.51 -16.03 -6.43
CA SER A 268 -12.02 -17.34 -6.01
C SER A 268 -13.49 -17.59 -6.39
N ARG A 269 -14.19 -16.59 -6.94
CA ARG A 269 -15.61 -16.69 -7.32
C ARG A 269 -15.82 -16.32 -8.78
N LYS A 270 -15.45 -17.24 -9.66
CA LYS A 270 -16.14 -17.45 -10.95
C LYS A 270 -16.94 -18.73 -10.84
#